data_AF-A0A6M2AGA5-F1
#
_entry.id   AF-A0A6M2AGA5-F1
#
_cell.length_a   1.000
_cell.length_b   1.000
_cell.length_c   1.000
_cell.angle_alpha   90.00
_cell.angle_beta   90.00
_cell.angle_gamma   90.00
#
_symmetry.space_group_name_H-M   'P 1'
#
loop_
_entity.id
_entity.type
_entity.pdbx_description
1 polymer ?
#
loop_
_entity_poly.entity_id
_entity_poly.type
_entity_poly.pdbx_seq_one_letter_code
_entity_poly.pdbx_strand_id
1 'polypeptide(L)'
;MQFESTRKHHNIASIILAGGKGTRLHPLTLYHSKPAVAYGGRYRLIDIPISNSLNSNIRQILVIGQYLTTELSHHLTQTYQFDSFFPGRLDLITPEEKPNGERIFFDGTADAIRKNLDTILE
;
A
#
# COMPACT_ATOMS: atom_id res chain seq x y z
N MET A 1 13.90 5.99 39.29
CA MET A 1 14.56 5.57 38.03
C MET A 1 13.45 5.38 37.01
N GLN A 2 13.10 6.44 36.28
CA GLN A 2 12.03 6.44 35.29
C GLN A 2 12.53 5.73 34.03
N PHE A 3 11.89 4.62 33.67
CA PHE A 3 12.00 4.05 32.32
C PHE A 3 11.17 4.90 31.36
N GLU A 4 11.69 6.08 31.01
CA GLU A 4 11.25 6.81 29.82
C GLU A 4 12.03 6.30 28.61
N SER A 5 11.50 5.29 27.93
CA SER A 5 11.89 5.03 26.54
C SER A 5 10.75 4.31 25.83
N THR A 6 10.46 4.71 24.59
CA THR A 6 9.59 4.06 23.58
C THR A 6 8.06 4.24 23.60
N ARG A 7 7.53 5.48 23.70
CA ARG A 7 6.17 5.77 23.19
C ARG A 7 6.10 7.09 22.40
N LYS A 8 6.65 7.12 21.18
CA LYS A 8 6.44 8.21 20.23
C LYS A 8 6.31 7.71 18.79
N HIS A 9 5.19 7.07 18.45
CA HIS A 9 4.78 6.89 17.05
C HIS A 9 3.32 7.31 16.79
N HIS A 10 2.75 8.18 17.62
CA HIS A 10 1.35 8.63 17.46
C HIS A 10 1.10 9.50 16.21
N ASN A 11 2.09 9.67 15.31
CA ASN A 11 1.95 10.54 14.14
C ASN A 11 2.85 10.11 12.95
N ILE A 12 3.00 8.81 12.69
CA ILE A 12 3.78 8.30 11.55
C ILE A 12 2.87 7.48 10.64
N ALA A 13 2.87 7.81 9.35
CA ALA A 13 2.24 7.03 8.29
C ALA A 13 3.30 6.38 7.38
N SER A 14 3.01 5.16 6.92
CA SER A 14 3.81 4.42 5.95
C SER A 14 3.14 4.49 4.59
N ILE A 15 3.78 5.15 3.62
CA ILE A 15 3.28 5.25 2.25
C ILE A 15 4.02 4.27 1.35
N ILE A 16 3.31 3.28 0.81
CA ILE A 16 3.84 2.22 -0.04
C ILE A 16 3.47 2.49 -1.49
N LEU A 17 4.47 2.75 -2.33
CA LEU A 17 4.28 3.11 -3.74
C LEU A 17 4.30 1.84 -4.62
N ALA A 18 3.10 1.36 -4.92
CA ALA A 18 2.82 0.08 -5.59
C ALA A 18 2.53 0.24 -7.10
N GLY A 19 3.08 1.28 -7.74
CA GLY A 19 2.66 1.80 -9.06
C GLY A 19 3.53 1.46 -10.29
N GLY A 20 4.36 0.42 -10.24
CA GLY A 20 5.19 0.05 -11.40
C GLY A 20 4.55 -0.99 -12.32
N LYS A 21 4.64 -0.79 -13.64
CA LYS A 21 4.24 -1.78 -14.67
C LYS A 21 4.98 -3.13 -14.54
N GLY A 22 6.09 -3.17 -13.80
CA GLY A 22 6.77 -4.42 -13.47
C GLY A 22 7.49 -5.08 -14.64
N THR A 23 7.83 -4.33 -15.69
CA THR A 23 8.41 -4.84 -16.96
C THR A 23 9.63 -5.75 -16.78
N ARG A 24 10.42 -5.56 -15.72
CA ARG A 24 11.59 -6.38 -15.38
C ARG A 24 11.26 -7.77 -14.82
N LEU A 25 10.02 -7.99 -14.37
CA LEU A 25 9.52 -9.27 -13.87
C LEU A 25 8.62 -9.96 -14.88
N HIS A 26 8.61 -9.51 -16.14
CA HIS A 26 7.97 -10.24 -17.21
C HIS A 26 8.55 -11.68 -17.27
N PRO A 27 7.72 -12.74 -17.35
CA PRO A 27 6.28 -12.76 -17.63
C PRO A 27 5.35 -12.74 -16.39
N LEU A 28 5.88 -12.71 -15.16
CA LEU A 28 5.09 -12.81 -13.92
C LEU A 28 4.11 -11.64 -13.73
N THR A 29 4.31 -10.53 -14.43
CA THR A 29 3.45 -9.33 -14.38
C THR A 29 2.53 -9.19 -15.60
N LEU A 30 2.30 -10.28 -16.36
CA LEU A 30 1.37 -10.27 -17.51
C LEU A 30 -0.07 -9.99 -17.07
N TYR A 31 -0.50 -10.65 -16.00
CA TYR A 31 -1.87 -10.55 -15.47
C TYR A 31 -1.93 -9.94 -14.07
N HIS A 32 -0.77 -9.63 -13.49
CA HIS A 32 -0.63 -9.18 -12.11
C HIS A 32 0.17 -7.89 -12.05
N SER A 33 -0.19 -7.01 -11.13
CA SER A 33 0.69 -5.91 -10.77
C SER A 33 1.94 -6.45 -10.07
N LYS A 34 3.09 -5.80 -10.24
CA LYS A 34 4.32 -6.13 -9.51
C LYS A 34 4.10 -6.44 -8.01
N PRO A 35 3.38 -5.61 -7.24
CA PRO A 35 3.12 -5.89 -5.81
C PRO A 35 2.30 -7.16 -5.57
N ALA A 36 1.45 -7.58 -6.51
CA ALA A 36 0.60 -8.76 -6.38
C ALA A 36 1.32 -10.08 -6.72
N VAL A 37 2.54 -10.02 -7.29
CA VAL A 37 3.32 -11.21 -7.63
C VAL A 37 3.56 -12.06 -6.38
N ALA A 38 3.27 -13.36 -6.50
CA ALA A 38 3.46 -14.34 -5.44
C ALA A 38 4.95 -14.48 -5.06
N TYR A 39 5.20 -14.65 -3.77
CA TYR A 39 6.51 -14.80 -3.17
C TYR A 39 6.45 -15.82 -2.02
N GLY A 40 7.47 -16.68 -1.89
CA GLY A 40 7.56 -17.63 -0.77
C GLY A 40 6.37 -18.60 -0.65
N GLY A 41 5.69 -18.92 -1.75
CA GLY A 41 4.60 -19.89 -1.83
C GLY A 41 3.22 -19.43 -1.33
N ARG A 42 3.15 -18.51 -0.35
CA ARG A 42 1.87 -18.03 0.24
C ARG A 42 1.75 -16.51 0.35
N TYR A 43 2.83 -15.78 0.10
CA TYR A 43 2.88 -14.33 0.27
C TYR A 43 2.86 -13.63 -1.08
N ARG A 44 2.70 -12.32 -1.04
CA ARG A 44 2.87 -11.40 -2.17
C ARG A 44 3.99 -10.42 -1.87
N LEU A 45 4.57 -9.83 -2.90
CA LEU A 45 5.64 -8.84 -2.73
C LEU A 45 5.22 -7.64 -1.87
N ILE A 46 3.95 -7.26 -1.87
CA ILE A 46 3.40 -6.19 -1.02
C ILE A 46 3.45 -6.52 0.48
N ASP A 47 3.49 -7.81 0.85
CA ASP A 47 3.47 -8.21 2.26
C ASP A 47 4.77 -7.82 2.97
N ILE A 48 5.89 -7.76 2.24
CA ILE A 48 7.19 -7.38 2.80
C ILE A 48 7.15 -5.96 3.42
N PRO A 49 6.81 -4.88 2.67
CA PRO A 49 6.73 -3.55 3.26
C PRO A 49 5.62 -3.42 4.30
N ILE A 50 4.48 -4.09 4.14
CA ILE A 50 3.39 -4.02 5.14
C ILE A 50 3.82 -4.66 6.45
N SER A 51 4.37 -5.87 6.42
CA SER A 51 4.88 -6.54 7.62
C SER A 51 5.99 -5.76 8.29
N ASN A 52 6.87 -5.10 7.54
CA ASN A 52 7.88 -4.22 8.11
C ASN A 52 7.27 -3.03 8.86
N SER A 53 6.26 -2.38 8.29
CA SER A 53 5.55 -1.26 8.95
C SER A 53 4.85 -1.73 10.23
N LEU A 54 4.14 -2.86 10.18
CA LEU A 54 3.45 -3.42 11.34
C LEU A 54 4.43 -3.83 12.46
N ASN A 55 5.53 -4.50 12.12
CA ASN A 55 6.59 -4.87 13.08
C ASN A 55 7.31 -3.64 13.67
N SER A 56 7.29 -2.52 12.96
CA SER A 56 7.81 -1.23 13.44
C SER A 56 6.77 -0.41 14.21
N ASN A 57 5.60 -0.99 14.53
CA ASN A 57 4.46 -0.31 15.15
C ASN A 57 3.91 0.89 14.34
N ILE A 58 4.12 0.90 13.02
CA ILE A 58 3.52 1.86 12.09
C ILE A 58 2.26 1.22 11.51
N ARG A 59 1.11 1.61 12.05
CA ARG A 59 -0.20 1.02 11.74
C ARG A 59 -1.09 1.89 10.86
N GLN A 60 -0.63 3.10 10.52
CA GLN A 60 -1.24 3.96 9.50
C GLN A 60 -0.49 3.68 8.19
N ILE A 61 -1.09 2.88 7.30
CA ILE A 61 -0.47 2.40 6.08
C ILE A 61 -1.32 2.85 4.89
N LEU A 62 -0.70 3.51 3.93
CA LEU A 62 -1.33 3.91 2.68
C LEU A 62 -0.60 3.23 1.53
N VAL A 63 -1.32 2.50 0.70
CA VAL A 63 -0.78 1.86 -0.50
C VAL A 63 -1.28 2.65 -1.71
N ILE A 64 -0.36 3.17 -2.53
CA ILE A 64 -0.70 3.90 -3.76
C ILE A 64 -0.37 3.03 -4.96
N GLY A 65 -1.41 2.45 -5.58
CA GLY A 65 -1.30 1.56 -6.75
C GLY A 65 -1.70 2.26 -8.04
N GLN A 66 -1.11 1.86 -9.17
CA GLN A 66 -1.45 2.40 -10.50
C GLN A 66 -1.98 1.36 -11.48
N TYR A 67 -1.72 0.08 -11.27
CA TYR A 67 -2.05 -0.98 -12.22
C TYR A 67 -2.70 -2.15 -11.50
N LEU A 68 -3.72 -2.74 -12.13
CA LEU A 68 -4.33 -4.02 -11.74
C LEU A 68 -4.58 -4.12 -10.21
N THR A 69 -5.30 -3.13 -9.68
CA THR A 69 -5.49 -2.91 -8.24
C THR A 69 -6.56 -3.78 -7.60
N THR A 70 -7.46 -4.40 -8.37
CA THR A 70 -8.55 -5.23 -7.85
C THR A 70 -8.04 -6.45 -7.06
N GLU A 71 -7.09 -7.19 -7.62
CA GLU A 71 -6.52 -8.37 -6.98
C GLU A 71 -5.71 -8.00 -5.73
N LEU A 72 -5.02 -6.86 -5.79
CA LEU A 72 -4.28 -6.32 -4.65
C LEU A 72 -5.24 -5.92 -3.53
N SER A 73 -6.32 -5.19 -3.85
CA SER A 73 -7.37 -4.79 -2.91
C SER A 73 -7.95 -6.00 -2.18
N HIS A 74 -8.33 -7.04 -2.92
CA HIS A 74 -8.88 -8.26 -2.34
C HIS A 74 -7.90 -8.94 -1.37
N HIS A 75 -6.63 -9.08 -1.76
CA HIS A 75 -5.60 -9.65 -0.88
C HIS A 75 -5.39 -8.85 0.39
N LEU A 76 -5.35 -7.51 0.29
CA LEU A 76 -5.15 -6.63 1.42
C LEU A 76 -6.30 -6.73 2.43
N THR A 77 -7.55 -6.67 1.96
CA THR A 77 -8.75 -6.79 2.80
C THR A 77 -8.87 -8.16 3.47
N GLN A 78 -8.46 -9.23 2.80
CA GLN A 78 -8.49 -10.58 3.38
C GLN A 78 -7.37 -10.83 4.39
N THR A 79 -6.18 -10.29 4.15
CA THR A 79 -4.98 -10.60 4.94
C THR A 79 -4.82 -9.67 6.14
N TYR A 80 -5.17 -8.39 5.99
CA TYR A 80 -4.93 -7.35 6.99
C TYR A 80 -6.25 -6.79 7.50
N GLN A 81 -6.80 -7.45 8.52
CA GLN A 81 -7.98 -6.97 9.25
C GLN A 81 -7.52 -6.38 10.58
N PHE A 82 -7.73 -5.07 10.75
CA PHE A 82 -7.51 -4.43 12.04
C PHE A 82 -8.72 -4.64 12.94
N ASP A 83 -8.48 -4.98 14.19
CA ASP A 83 -9.51 -5.15 15.20
C ASP A 83 -9.67 -3.88 16.05
N SER A 84 -10.77 -3.79 16.79
CA SER A 84 -11.04 -2.65 17.66
C SER A 84 -10.03 -2.51 18.81
N PHE A 85 -9.28 -3.58 19.12
CA PHE A 85 -8.27 -3.60 20.19
C PHE A 85 -6.92 -3.06 19.73
N PHE A 86 -6.57 -3.21 18.46
CA PHE A 86 -5.34 -2.68 17.88
C PHE A 86 -5.64 -1.80 16.68
N PRO A 87 -6.05 -0.53 16.92
CA PRO A 87 -6.45 0.38 15.85
C PRO A 87 -5.31 0.56 14.83
N GLY A 88 -5.69 0.56 13.57
CA GLY A 88 -4.82 0.72 12.42
C GLY A 88 -5.66 0.98 11.17
N ARG A 89 -5.02 1.51 10.13
CA ARG A 89 -5.63 1.81 8.84
C ARG A 89 -4.72 1.29 7.74
N LEU A 90 -5.29 0.57 6.78
CA LEU A 90 -4.62 0.19 5.55
C LEU A 90 -5.54 0.52 4.39
N ASP A 91 -5.21 1.60 3.69
CA ASP A 91 -6.00 2.07 2.55
C ASP A 91 -5.24 1.82 1.25
N LEU A 92 -5.97 1.39 0.22
CA LEU A 92 -5.45 1.29 -1.14
C LEU A 92 -6.01 2.43 -1.98
N ILE A 93 -5.15 3.36 -2.38
CA ILE A 93 -5.46 4.39 -3.37
C ILE A 93 -5.27 3.78 -4.77
N THR A 94 -6.30 3.91 -5.59
CA THR A 94 -6.32 3.48 -6.99
C THR A 94 -6.40 4.70 -7.91
N PRO A 95 -5.98 4.58 -9.19
CA PRO A 95 -6.16 5.65 -10.17
C PRO A 95 -7.62 6.06 -10.28
N GLU A 96 -7.86 7.35 -10.53
CA GLU A 96 -9.18 7.88 -10.82
C GLU A 96 -9.66 7.37 -12.18
N GLU A 97 -10.92 6.93 -12.25
CA GLU A 97 -11.57 6.53 -13.49
C GLU A 97 -12.60 7.60 -13.86
N LYS A 98 -12.39 8.25 -15.02
CA LYS A 98 -13.31 9.25 -15.53
C LYS A 98 -14.66 8.61 -15.92
N PRO A 99 -15.75 9.39 -16.01
CA PRO A 99 -17.06 8.87 -16.45
C PRO A 99 -17.06 8.21 -17.84
N ASN A 100 -16.07 8.52 -18.68
CA ASN A 100 -15.87 7.91 -20.00
C ASN A 100 -15.06 6.60 -19.96
N GLY A 101 -14.70 6.09 -18.77
CA GLY A 101 -13.90 4.87 -18.58
C GLY A 101 -12.38 5.08 -18.73
N GLU A 102 -11.91 6.31 -18.93
CA GLU A 102 -10.48 6.60 -19.02
C GLU A 102 -9.84 6.66 -17.63
N ARG A 103 -8.74 5.94 -17.43
CA ARG A 103 -7.99 5.93 -16.17
C ARG A 103 -6.90 6.99 -16.18
N ILE A 104 -6.89 7.85 -15.17
CA ILE A 104 -5.87 8.86 -14.95
C ILE A 104 -4.75 8.25 -14.12
N PHE A 105 -3.66 7.85 -14.79
CA PHE A 105 -2.45 7.37 -14.13
C PHE A 105 -1.65 8.53 -13.50
N PHE A 106 -0.71 8.20 -12.60
CA PHE A 106 0.20 9.20 -12.07
C PHE A 106 1.42 9.32 -12.99
N ASP A 107 1.89 10.54 -13.24
CA ASP A 107 3.03 10.80 -14.13
C ASP A 107 4.36 10.33 -13.53
N GLY A 108 4.35 9.96 -12.25
CA GLY A 108 5.48 9.38 -11.55
C GLY A 108 5.18 9.17 -10.07
N THR A 109 6.21 8.72 -9.34
CA THR A 109 6.11 8.46 -7.90
C THR A 109 5.81 9.73 -7.09
N ALA A 110 6.46 10.85 -7.41
CA ALA A 110 6.22 12.12 -6.74
C ALA A 110 4.83 12.70 -7.07
N ASP A 111 4.38 12.53 -8.31
CA ASP A 111 3.02 12.94 -8.73
C ASP A 111 1.95 12.13 -7.99
N ALA A 112 2.19 10.84 -7.75
CA ALA A 112 1.31 9.99 -6.95
C ALA A 112 1.18 10.49 -5.50
N ILE A 113 2.26 10.98 -4.89
CA ILE A 113 2.20 11.59 -3.56
C ILE A 113 1.43 12.93 -3.62
N ARG A 114 1.80 13.80 -4.57
CA ARG A 114 1.22 15.14 -4.71
C ARG A 114 -0.29 15.11 -4.91
N LYS A 115 -0.79 14.22 -5.78
CA LYS A 115 -2.22 14.08 -6.09
C LYS A 115 -3.05 13.51 -4.93
N ASN A 116 -2.40 12.84 -3.97
CA ASN A 116 -3.06 12.20 -2.83
C ASN A 116 -2.68 12.85 -1.50
N LEU A 117 -2.16 14.09 -1.53
CA LEU A 117 -1.66 14.77 -0.33
C LEU A 117 -2.79 15.00 0.69
N ASP A 118 -3.99 15.32 0.23
CA ASP A 118 -5.15 15.53 1.11
C ASP A 118 -5.48 14.24 1.89
N THR A 119 -5.60 13.11 1.19
CA THR A 119 -5.83 11.78 1.81
C THR A 119 -4.69 11.35 2.75
N ILE A 120 -3.45 11.77 2.48
CA ILE A 120 -2.30 11.47 3.35
C ILE A 120 -2.37 12.27 4.66
N LEU A 121 -2.91 13.49 4.61
CA LEU A 121 -2.95 14.41 5.75
C LEU A 121 -4.22 14.29 6.61
N GLU A 122 -5.22 13.54 6.15
CA GLU A 122 -6.42 13.11 6.91
C GLU A 122 -6.12 12.01 7.96
#